data_AF-A0A969AZ57-F1
#
_entry.id   AF-A0A969AZ57-F1
#
_cell.length_a   1.000
_cell.length_b   1.000
_cell.length_c   1.000
_cell.angle_alpha   90.00
_cell.angle_beta   90.00
_cell.angle_gamma   90.00
#
_symmetry.space_group_name_H-M   'P 1'
#
loop_
_entity.id
_entity.type
_entity.pdbx_description
1 polymer ?
#
loop_
_entity_poly.entity_id
_entity_poly.type
_entity_poly.pdbx_seq_one_letter_code
_entity_poly.pdbx_strand_id
1 'polypeptide(L)'
;MEPKPLSLLILGCIGSGLIALFDSSPALGRQAVSTAPVPPAPVSPATLSPTTAIAQPLLAQARPPAGQARLRYSLQGHNGGVNSIVFSPFNQFVISGSVDRTIRIWDLKTGEAVQTLNNSLAVSAVTLSPNGNFIYSTGPAYKPSVKIWQRSTGQLKQVINDFKAVVRALDVSSDGNVLATAVLDGNIELWDTATGDRLRTLTGHTDVVTAVAFAPGGRTLVSGGGGRDRTVRIWNADKATLLHTMTDHKDWVLDVAVSNNGRYVVSASADRTLKLWELDSGKLIRTFSGHSNWARSVAISPDNDRIVSGSKDGTVKVWDLKTGALLYDIKATTKGIDEVRDVAFASDNKTVMAGVTDGLVKIWTLEER
;
A
#
# COMPACT_ATOMS: atom_id res chain seq x y z
N MET A 1 11.57 -21.33 -35.57
CA MET A 1 11.71 -20.91 -34.16
C MET A 1 10.82 -19.71 -33.96
N GLU A 2 9.73 -19.86 -33.21
CA GLU A 2 8.78 -18.77 -32.96
C GLU A 2 9.17 -17.98 -31.69
N PRO A 3 8.96 -16.66 -31.65
CA PRO A 3 9.16 -15.88 -30.44
C PRO A 3 8.05 -16.18 -29.41
N LYS A 4 8.44 -16.57 -28.19
CA LYS A 4 7.48 -16.68 -27.08
C LYS A 4 6.87 -15.30 -26.75
N PRO A 5 5.56 -15.21 -26.46
CA PRO A 5 4.93 -13.94 -26.14
C PRO A 5 5.44 -13.37 -24.80
N LEU A 6 5.68 -12.06 -24.76
CA LEU A 6 6.01 -11.33 -23.53
C LEU A 6 4.77 -11.22 -22.63
N SER A 7 4.66 -12.11 -21.65
CA SER A 7 3.62 -12.04 -20.62
C SER A 7 3.80 -10.80 -19.74
N LEU A 8 2.96 -9.78 -19.97
CA LEU A 8 2.99 -8.51 -19.22
C LEU A 8 2.51 -8.71 -17.78
N LEU A 9 3.42 -9.07 -16.87
CA LEU A 9 3.11 -9.24 -15.45
C LEU A 9 2.82 -7.90 -14.77
N ILE A 10 1.52 -7.56 -14.65
CA ILE A 10 1.03 -6.46 -13.80
C ILE A 10 1.15 -6.90 -12.34
N LEU A 11 2.30 -6.56 -11.76
CA LEU A 11 2.64 -6.73 -10.35
C LEU A 11 2.47 -5.36 -9.65
N GLY A 12 1.59 -5.24 -8.64
CA GLY A 12 1.51 -4.06 -7.76
C GLY A 12 2.47 -4.13 -6.56
N CYS A 13 2.94 -2.99 -6.05
CA CYS A 13 3.90 -2.82 -4.94
C CYS A 13 3.70 -1.43 -4.31
N ILE A 14 3.87 -1.24 -3.00
CA ILE A 14 3.42 0.00 -2.33
C ILE A 14 4.21 0.39 -1.08
N GLY A 15 4.21 1.69 -0.79
CA GLY A 15 4.82 2.26 0.41
C GLY A 15 4.07 1.88 1.69
N SER A 16 4.83 1.40 2.67
CA SER A 16 4.38 1.13 4.04
C SER A 16 4.34 2.45 4.84
N GLY A 17 3.32 3.27 4.55
CA GLY A 17 3.21 4.66 5.04
C GLY A 17 3.28 4.80 6.56
N LEU A 18 4.35 5.45 7.03
CA LEU A 18 4.66 5.71 8.44
C LEU A 18 4.41 7.18 8.82
N ILE A 19 3.80 7.40 10.00
CA ILE A 19 3.59 8.76 10.54
C ILE A 19 3.77 8.76 12.06
N ALA A 20 4.46 9.78 12.59
CA ALA A 20 4.59 10.02 14.02
C ALA A 20 3.48 10.94 14.55
N LEU A 21 3.02 10.70 15.78
CA LEU A 21 2.01 11.52 16.44
C LEU A 21 2.61 12.83 16.96
N PHE A 22 2.05 13.97 16.54
CA PHE A 22 2.25 15.28 17.19
C PHE A 22 0.90 16.00 17.33
N ASP A 23 0.77 16.78 18.40
CA ASP A 23 -0.47 17.39 18.86
C ASP A 23 -0.48 18.92 18.65
N SER A 24 -1.63 19.46 18.22
CA SER A 24 -1.92 20.89 18.24
C SER A 24 -3.42 21.18 18.07
N SER A 25 -4.12 21.42 19.18
CA SER A 25 -5.34 22.26 19.25
C SER A 25 -4.97 23.77 19.15
N PRO A 26 -5.90 24.74 19.00
CA PRO A 26 -7.34 24.69 19.29
C PRO A 26 -8.30 25.45 18.31
N ALA A 27 -9.61 25.45 18.65
CA ALA A 27 -10.63 26.54 18.65
C ALA A 27 -10.56 27.72 17.64
N LEU A 28 -11.67 28.39 17.21
CA LEU A 28 -13.10 28.40 17.60
C LEU A 28 -13.91 29.10 16.48
N GLY A 29 -15.24 28.92 16.38
CA GLY A 29 -16.08 29.76 15.51
C GLY A 29 -17.56 29.36 15.35
N ARG A 30 -18.47 30.13 15.95
CA ARG A 30 -19.90 30.28 15.55
C ARG A 30 -20.03 31.59 14.75
N GLN A 31 -21.10 31.95 14.03
CA GLN A 31 -22.45 31.40 13.79
C GLN A 31 -22.76 31.62 12.27
N ALA A 32 -23.95 31.67 11.65
CA ALA A 32 -25.35 31.77 12.08
C ALA A 32 -26.30 31.05 11.08
N VAL A 33 -27.57 31.48 11.00
CA VAL A 33 -28.62 30.97 10.09
C VAL A 33 -29.18 32.13 9.25
N SER A 34 -29.57 31.84 8.00
CA SER A 34 -30.45 32.71 7.21
C SER A 34 -31.46 31.87 6.44
N THR A 35 -32.73 32.29 6.41
CA THR A 35 -33.84 31.55 5.78
C THR A 35 -34.27 32.22 4.47
N ALA A 36 -34.55 31.40 3.45
CA ALA A 36 -35.10 31.81 2.15
C ALA A 36 -36.03 30.71 1.60
N PRO A 37 -37.01 31.02 0.73
CA PRO A 37 -38.19 30.17 0.54
C PRO A 37 -38.01 29.01 -0.46
N VAL A 38 -38.95 28.06 -0.38
CA VAL A 38 -38.99 26.80 -1.13
C VAL A 38 -39.57 26.99 -2.55
N PRO A 39 -38.89 26.53 -3.62
CA PRO A 39 -39.45 26.46 -4.97
C PRO A 39 -40.29 25.16 -5.18
N PRO A 40 -41.24 25.14 -6.14
CA PRO A 40 -42.13 24.00 -6.37
C PRO A 40 -41.42 22.78 -6.99
N ALA A 41 -42.03 21.60 -6.81
CA ALA A 41 -41.42 20.31 -7.18
C ALA A 41 -41.37 20.08 -8.71
N PRO A 42 -40.25 19.53 -9.24
CA PRO A 42 -40.15 19.07 -10.63
C PRO A 42 -40.85 17.71 -10.82
N VAL A 43 -41.32 17.47 -12.05
CA VAL A 43 -42.06 16.25 -12.43
C VAL A 43 -41.11 15.05 -12.62
N SER A 44 -41.50 13.87 -12.15
CA SER A 44 -40.65 12.68 -12.11
C SER A 44 -40.25 12.10 -13.48
N PRO A 45 -38.94 11.96 -13.78
CA PRO A 45 -38.44 11.00 -14.77
C PRO A 45 -38.49 9.57 -14.20
N ALA A 46 -38.48 8.56 -15.07
CA ALA A 46 -38.58 7.16 -14.67
C ALA A 46 -37.39 6.70 -13.81
N THR A 47 -37.67 6.07 -12.65
CA THR A 47 -36.65 5.55 -11.74
C THR A 47 -36.06 4.23 -12.25
N LEU A 48 -34.89 4.31 -12.88
CA LEU A 48 -33.98 3.17 -12.91
C LEU A 48 -33.46 2.92 -11.49
N SER A 49 -33.71 1.73 -10.96
CA SER A 49 -33.33 1.36 -9.59
C SER A 49 -31.83 1.51 -9.38
N PRO A 50 -31.37 2.30 -8.38
CA PRO A 50 -29.96 2.25 -8.00
C PRO A 50 -29.64 0.83 -7.53
N THR A 51 -28.57 0.24 -8.05
CA THR A 51 -28.11 -1.08 -7.60
C THR A 51 -27.46 -0.93 -6.23
N THR A 52 -28.29 -0.91 -5.18
CA THR A 52 -27.85 -0.77 -3.79
C THR A 52 -26.83 -1.85 -3.47
N ALA A 53 -25.56 -1.47 -3.37
CA ALA A 53 -24.51 -2.35 -2.89
C ALA A 53 -24.73 -2.60 -1.40
N ILE A 54 -25.51 -3.62 -1.08
CA ILE A 54 -25.77 -4.01 0.31
C ILE A 54 -24.45 -4.51 0.90
N ALA A 55 -23.75 -3.63 1.61
CA ALA A 55 -22.76 -4.00 2.60
C ALA A 55 -23.50 -4.81 3.68
N GLN A 56 -23.61 -6.12 3.47
CA GLN A 56 -24.27 -7.00 4.45
C GLN A 56 -23.47 -6.91 5.75
N PRO A 57 -24.07 -6.42 6.87
CA PRO A 57 -23.43 -6.56 8.16
C PRO A 57 -23.33 -8.07 8.41
N LEU A 58 -22.09 -8.56 8.51
CA LEU A 58 -21.84 -9.98 8.76
C LEU A 58 -22.61 -10.36 10.02
N LEU A 59 -23.55 -11.32 9.90
CA LEU A 59 -24.28 -11.87 11.04
C LEU A 59 -23.27 -12.18 12.15
N ALA A 60 -23.58 -11.82 13.40
CA ALA A 60 -22.62 -11.85 14.50
C ALA A 60 -22.10 -13.28 14.75
N GLN A 61 -21.05 -13.67 14.01
CA GLN A 61 -20.38 -14.94 14.17
C GLN A 61 -19.83 -15.00 15.60
N ALA A 62 -20.02 -16.14 16.26
CA ALA A 62 -19.48 -16.36 17.59
C ALA A 62 -17.98 -15.99 17.60
N ARG A 63 -17.52 -15.32 18.67
CA ARG A 63 -16.12 -14.89 18.80
C ARG A 63 -15.23 -16.12 18.51
N PRO A 64 -14.40 -16.10 17.46
CA PRO A 64 -13.63 -17.28 17.12
C PRO A 64 -12.60 -17.56 18.23
N PRO A 65 -12.18 -18.82 18.40
CA PRO A 65 -11.26 -19.18 19.47
C PRO A 65 -9.95 -18.38 19.38
N ALA A 66 -9.36 -18.11 20.54
CA ALA A 66 -8.20 -17.26 20.72
C ALA A 66 -7.05 -17.64 19.76
N GLY A 67 -6.43 -16.65 19.12
CA GLY A 67 -5.45 -16.88 18.05
C GLY A 67 -6.01 -17.13 16.64
N GLN A 68 -7.29 -16.82 16.39
CA GLN A 68 -7.85 -16.74 15.03
C GLN A 68 -8.04 -15.28 14.56
N ALA A 69 -8.04 -15.07 13.25
CA ALA A 69 -8.31 -13.78 12.64
C ALA A 69 -9.77 -13.70 12.16
N ARG A 70 -10.54 -12.77 12.74
CA ARG A 70 -11.96 -12.58 12.44
C ARG A 70 -12.13 -11.60 11.28
N LEU A 71 -12.73 -12.04 10.17
CA LEU A 71 -13.10 -11.14 9.08
C LEU A 71 -14.13 -10.10 9.60
N ARG A 72 -13.81 -8.82 9.45
CA ARG A 72 -14.64 -7.69 9.89
C ARG A 72 -15.34 -7.01 8.72
N TYR A 73 -14.63 -6.79 7.61
CA TYR A 73 -15.19 -6.23 6.38
C TYR A 73 -14.65 -6.95 5.14
N SER A 74 -15.47 -6.99 4.10
CA SER A 74 -15.09 -7.37 2.74
C SER A 74 -15.66 -6.31 1.80
N LEU A 75 -14.89 -5.23 1.62
CA LEU A 75 -15.31 -4.03 0.89
C LEU A 75 -15.46 -4.37 -0.60
N GLN A 76 -16.67 -4.20 -1.14
CA GLN A 76 -17.02 -4.57 -2.51
C GLN A 76 -17.16 -3.32 -3.39
N GLY A 77 -16.69 -3.39 -4.64
CA GLY A 77 -16.96 -2.35 -5.63
C GLY A 77 -15.91 -2.17 -6.71
N HIS A 78 -14.71 -2.74 -6.58
CA HIS A 78 -13.77 -2.74 -7.71
C HIS A 78 -14.14 -3.82 -8.74
N ASN A 79 -14.15 -3.46 -10.02
CA ASN A 79 -14.42 -4.37 -11.14
C ASN A 79 -13.12 -4.97 -11.70
N GLY A 80 -12.17 -5.27 -10.82
CA GLY A 80 -10.85 -5.79 -11.16
C GLY A 80 -9.95 -5.86 -9.94
N GLY A 81 -8.91 -6.69 -10.01
CA GLY A 81 -8.01 -6.95 -8.89
C GLY A 81 -7.40 -5.70 -8.27
N VAL A 82 -7.46 -5.63 -6.94
CA VAL A 82 -6.85 -4.57 -6.14
C VAL A 82 -5.34 -4.78 -6.11
N ASN A 83 -4.57 -3.74 -6.41
CA ASN A 83 -3.13 -3.79 -6.55
C ASN A 83 -2.35 -3.22 -5.36
N SER A 84 -3.05 -2.76 -4.31
CA SER A 84 -3.11 -1.32 -4.01
C SER A 84 -4.09 -1.02 -2.86
N ILE A 85 -3.64 -0.97 -1.60
CA ILE A 85 -4.36 -0.51 -0.39
C ILE A 85 -3.44 0.35 0.49
N VAL A 86 -4.01 1.26 1.27
CA VAL A 86 -3.32 1.97 2.37
C VAL A 86 -4.31 2.44 3.43
N PHE A 87 -3.94 2.37 4.71
CA PHE A 87 -4.73 2.91 5.82
C PHE A 87 -4.53 4.44 5.95
N SER A 88 -5.59 5.14 6.36
CA SER A 88 -5.47 6.51 6.86
C SER A 88 -4.74 6.58 8.21
N PRO A 89 -4.12 7.72 8.57
CA PRO A 89 -3.28 7.84 9.78
C PRO A 89 -4.00 7.44 11.07
N PHE A 90 -5.30 7.72 11.13
CA PHE A 90 -6.16 7.53 12.29
C PHE A 90 -7.17 6.37 12.13
N ASN A 91 -6.95 5.45 11.19
CA ASN A 91 -7.85 4.33 10.87
C ASN A 91 -9.33 4.74 10.64
N GLN A 92 -9.56 5.93 10.07
CA GLN A 92 -10.91 6.43 9.75
C GLN A 92 -11.38 5.99 8.36
N PHE A 93 -10.47 5.99 7.40
CA PHE A 93 -10.68 5.51 6.04
C PHE A 93 -9.55 4.62 5.53
N VAL A 94 -9.82 3.93 4.43
CA VAL A 94 -8.88 3.18 3.58
C VAL A 94 -8.87 3.83 2.20
N ILE A 95 -7.74 3.79 1.51
CA ILE A 95 -7.66 4.04 0.06
C ILE A 95 -7.26 2.74 -0.63
N SER A 96 -7.84 2.45 -1.80
CA SER A 96 -7.41 1.32 -2.64
C SER A 96 -7.31 1.69 -4.11
N GLY A 97 -6.34 1.12 -4.83
CA GLY A 97 -6.13 1.26 -6.27
C GLY A 97 -6.26 -0.08 -6.99
N SER A 98 -6.97 -0.09 -8.13
CA SER A 98 -7.28 -1.32 -8.87
C SER A 98 -6.92 -1.27 -10.36
N VAL A 99 -6.79 -2.46 -10.96
CA VAL A 99 -6.79 -2.68 -12.41
C VAL A 99 -8.02 -2.06 -13.11
N ASP A 100 -9.14 -1.88 -12.40
CA ASP A 100 -10.36 -1.24 -12.91
C ASP A 100 -10.23 0.27 -13.20
N ARG A 101 -9.03 0.83 -13.01
CA ARG A 101 -8.65 2.24 -13.26
C ARG A 101 -9.21 3.23 -12.24
N THR A 102 -9.78 2.75 -11.14
CA THR A 102 -10.29 3.60 -10.05
C THR A 102 -9.39 3.56 -8.82
N ILE A 103 -9.39 4.67 -8.09
CA ILE A 103 -8.95 4.75 -6.70
C ILE A 103 -10.21 4.91 -5.85
N ARG A 104 -10.46 4.01 -4.91
CA ARG A 104 -11.62 4.10 -4.00
C ARG A 104 -11.16 4.55 -2.62
N ILE A 105 -11.97 5.39 -1.98
CA ILE A 105 -11.80 5.78 -0.59
C ILE A 105 -12.99 5.20 0.17
N TRP A 106 -12.71 4.45 1.23
CA TRP A 106 -13.70 3.69 1.99
C TRP A 106 -13.72 4.17 3.44
N ASP A 107 -14.90 4.39 4.02
CA ASP A 107 -15.04 4.66 5.45
C ASP A 107 -14.95 3.35 6.25
N LEU A 108 -14.14 3.32 7.31
CA LEU A 108 -13.88 2.12 8.13
C LEU A 108 -14.93 1.85 9.22
N LYS A 109 -15.92 2.74 9.37
CA LYS A 109 -17.05 2.59 10.28
C LYS A 109 -18.25 1.99 9.54
N THR A 110 -18.57 2.46 8.33
CA THR A 110 -19.67 1.93 7.50
C THR A 110 -19.23 0.78 6.58
N GLY A 111 -17.99 0.79 6.09
CA GLY A 111 -17.51 -0.13 5.05
C GLY A 111 -17.88 0.29 3.62
N GLU A 112 -18.36 1.51 3.42
CA GLU A 112 -18.82 2.02 2.12
C GLU A 112 -17.77 2.86 1.41
N ALA A 113 -17.79 2.85 0.07
CA ALA A 113 -16.94 3.69 -0.77
C ALA A 113 -17.44 5.15 -0.79
N VAL A 114 -17.01 5.95 0.19
CA VAL A 114 -17.35 7.39 0.29
C VAL A 114 -16.84 8.24 -0.88
N GLN A 115 -15.82 7.78 -1.62
CA GLN A 115 -15.37 8.45 -2.84
C GLN A 115 -14.75 7.48 -3.84
N THR A 116 -14.79 7.83 -5.14
CA THR A 116 -14.13 7.08 -6.21
C THR A 116 -13.51 8.06 -7.20
N LEU A 117 -12.20 7.96 -7.43
CA LEU A 117 -11.42 8.79 -8.34
C LEU A 117 -11.08 7.99 -9.60
N ASN A 118 -11.14 8.61 -10.77
CA ASN A 118 -10.83 7.95 -12.05
C ASN A 118 -9.37 8.21 -12.45
N ASN A 119 -8.49 7.23 -12.21
CA ASN A 119 -7.07 7.30 -12.55
C ASN A 119 -6.80 7.28 -14.07
N SER A 120 -7.84 7.14 -14.89
CA SER A 120 -7.85 7.00 -16.37
C SER A 120 -7.26 5.67 -16.86
N LEU A 121 -6.16 5.22 -16.25
CA LEU A 121 -5.48 3.95 -16.50
C LEU A 121 -5.47 3.10 -15.22
N ALA A 122 -5.18 1.80 -15.35
CA ALA A 122 -5.06 0.88 -14.22
C ALA A 122 -4.11 1.44 -13.15
N VAL A 123 -4.48 1.34 -11.87
CA VAL A 123 -3.66 1.84 -10.77
C VAL A 123 -2.61 0.79 -10.40
N SER A 124 -1.33 1.12 -10.46
CA SER A 124 -0.23 0.21 -10.11
C SER A 124 0.10 0.24 -8.62
N ALA A 125 0.04 1.44 -8.02
CA ALA A 125 0.30 1.71 -6.61
C ALA A 125 -0.43 2.99 -6.18
N VAL A 126 -0.75 3.11 -4.88
CA VAL A 126 -1.13 4.36 -4.21
C VAL A 126 -0.39 4.55 -2.88
N THR A 127 -0.12 5.79 -2.50
CA THR A 127 0.22 6.14 -1.10
C THR A 127 -0.46 7.44 -0.69
N LEU A 128 -0.37 7.78 0.60
CA LEU A 128 -1.04 8.88 1.26
C LEU A 128 0.00 9.80 1.92
N SER A 129 -0.15 11.12 1.80
CA SER A 129 0.70 12.07 2.55
C SER A 129 0.51 11.91 4.07
N PRO A 130 1.52 12.20 4.90
CA PRO A 130 1.42 12.06 6.37
C PRO A 130 0.24 12.79 7.02
N ASN A 131 -0.20 13.91 6.46
CA ASN A 131 -1.36 14.66 6.93
C ASN A 131 -2.72 14.16 6.38
N GLY A 132 -2.75 13.04 5.63
CA GLY A 132 -3.96 12.47 5.04
C GLY A 132 -4.59 13.27 3.88
N ASN A 133 -3.98 14.38 3.46
CA ASN A 133 -4.59 15.34 2.54
C ASN A 133 -4.33 15.07 1.05
N PHE A 134 -3.26 14.35 0.69
CA PHE A 134 -2.90 14.08 -0.70
C PHE A 134 -2.72 12.59 -0.96
N ILE A 135 -3.38 12.09 -2.00
CA ILE A 135 -3.20 10.73 -2.51
C ILE A 135 -2.28 10.80 -3.71
N TYR A 136 -1.29 9.90 -3.77
CA TYR A 136 -0.41 9.73 -4.92
C TYR A 136 -0.78 8.42 -5.61
N SER A 137 -0.80 8.38 -6.94
CA SER A 137 -1.10 7.15 -7.70
C SER A 137 -0.30 7.02 -8.99
N THR A 138 0.00 5.79 -9.41
CA THR A 138 0.69 5.51 -10.68
C THR A 138 -0.06 4.53 -11.57
N GLY A 139 0.42 4.33 -12.79
CA GLY A 139 -0.17 3.43 -13.77
C GLY A 139 0.82 2.88 -14.82
N PRO A 140 0.31 2.26 -15.90
CA PRO A 140 1.09 1.39 -16.80
C PRO A 140 2.03 2.11 -17.79
N ALA A 141 2.95 1.30 -18.34
CA ALA A 141 4.17 1.71 -19.04
C ALA A 141 4.05 2.70 -20.20
N TYR A 142 2.93 2.71 -20.91
CA TYR A 142 2.77 3.53 -22.12
C TYR A 142 2.47 5.02 -21.82
N LYS A 143 2.15 5.37 -20.56
CA LYS A 143 2.07 6.75 -20.05
C LYS A 143 2.53 6.78 -18.57
N PRO A 144 3.84 6.62 -18.31
CA PRO A 144 4.36 6.56 -16.95
C PRO A 144 4.15 7.94 -16.29
N SER A 145 3.45 7.95 -15.16
CA SER A 145 3.06 9.18 -14.48
C SER A 145 2.72 8.93 -13.03
N VAL A 146 2.98 9.93 -12.18
CA VAL A 146 2.41 10.04 -10.83
C VAL A 146 1.31 11.09 -10.88
N LYS A 147 0.11 10.76 -10.41
CA LYS A 147 -1.00 11.69 -10.20
C LYS A 147 -1.12 12.03 -8.72
N ILE A 148 -1.27 13.31 -8.41
CA ILE A 148 -1.44 13.83 -7.05
C ILE A 148 -2.87 14.35 -6.91
N TRP A 149 -3.65 13.77 -6.01
CA TRP A 149 -5.06 14.08 -5.78
C TRP A 149 -5.26 14.72 -4.42
N GLN A 150 -6.07 15.77 -4.32
CA GLN A 150 -6.50 16.31 -3.04
C GLN A 150 -7.60 15.41 -2.45
N ARG A 151 -7.32 14.72 -1.33
CA ARG A 151 -8.23 13.75 -0.69
C ARG A 151 -9.58 14.36 -0.33
N SER A 152 -9.63 15.61 0.12
CA SER A 152 -10.86 16.28 0.56
C SER A 152 -11.87 16.51 -0.58
N THR A 153 -11.40 16.81 -1.79
CA THR A 153 -12.25 17.17 -2.93
C THR A 153 -12.30 16.10 -4.03
N GLY A 154 -11.33 15.19 -4.04
CA GLY A 154 -11.09 14.24 -5.14
C GLY A 154 -10.50 14.87 -6.40
N GLN A 155 -10.16 16.17 -6.37
CA GLN A 155 -9.61 16.86 -7.53
C GLN A 155 -8.15 16.46 -7.76
N LEU A 156 -7.77 16.34 -9.04
CA LEU A 156 -6.40 16.13 -9.47
C LEU A 156 -5.62 17.45 -9.32
N LYS A 157 -4.74 17.55 -8.31
CA LYS A 157 -3.87 18.71 -8.08
C LYS A 157 -2.83 18.82 -9.20
N GLN A 158 -2.19 17.71 -9.55
CA GLN A 158 -0.96 17.71 -10.34
C GLN A 158 -0.70 16.35 -10.99
N VAL A 159 0.07 16.35 -12.09
CA VAL A 159 0.61 15.13 -12.72
C VAL A 159 2.09 15.32 -13.00
N ILE A 160 2.93 14.43 -12.47
CA ILE A 160 4.35 14.32 -12.82
C ILE A 160 4.46 13.29 -13.95
N ASN A 161 5.08 13.66 -15.08
CA ASN A 161 5.19 12.83 -16.28
C ASN A 161 6.65 12.64 -16.77
N ASP A 162 7.63 13.19 -16.06
CA ASP A 162 9.06 13.07 -16.39
C ASP A 162 9.63 11.71 -15.94
N PHE A 163 9.11 10.63 -16.52
CA PHE A 163 9.49 9.25 -16.16
C PHE A 163 9.93 8.47 -17.40
N LYS A 164 11.13 7.87 -17.34
CA LYS A 164 11.70 7.08 -18.44
C LYS A 164 11.09 5.69 -18.59
N ALA A 165 10.51 5.15 -17.52
CA ALA A 165 9.82 3.87 -17.47
C ALA A 165 8.69 3.90 -16.43
N VAL A 166 7.98 2.78 -16.23
CA VAL A 166 6.91 2.65 -15.22
C VAL A 166 7.42 3.04 -13.83
N VAL A 167 6.68 3.91 -13.16
CA VAL A 167 6.77 4.04 -11.69
C VAL A 167 5.96 2.91 -11.06
N ARG A 168 6.68 2.00 -10.42
CA ARG A 168 6.18 0.72 -9.94
C ARG A 168 5.67 0.79 -8.50
N ALA A 169 6.41 1.45 -7.63
CA ALA A 169 6.04 1.69 -6.23
C ALA A 169 6.38 3.13 -5.85
N LEU A 170 5.78 3.60 -4.77
CA LEU A 170 5.92 4.97 -4.29
C LEU A 170 5.65 5.06 -2.79
N ASP A 171 6.42 5.92 -2.13
CA ASP A 171 6.30 6.24 -0.72
C ASP A 171 6.64 7.71 -0.46
N VAL A 172 6.18 8.27 0.67
CA VAL A 172 6.34 9.70 1.00
C VAL A 172 7.04 9.84 2.35
N SER A 173 8.01 10.74 2.44
CA SER A 173 8.78 11.00 3.66
C SER A 173 7.86 11.43 4.81
N SER A 174 8.27 11.14 6.05
CA SER A 174 7.42 11.35 7.23
C SER A 174 7.06 12.82 7.53
N ASP A 175 7.76 13.78 6.93
CA ASP A 175 7.45 15.21 6.95
C ASP A 175 6.50 15.66 5.81
N GLY A 176 6.26 14.79 4.83
CA GLY A 176 5.40 15.00 3.67
C GLY A 176 6.06 15.71 2.49
N ASN A 177 7.33 16.08 2.58
CA ASN A 177 8.00 16.97 1.61
C ASN A 177 8.62 16.25 0.41
N VAL A 178 8.97 14.97 0.53
CA VAL A 178 9.63 14.18 -0.53
C VAL A 178 8.80 12.94 -0.88
N LEU A 179 8.46 12.81 -2.16
CA LEU A 179 7.95 11.57 -2.75
C LEU A 179 9.14 10.78 -3.33
N ALA A 180 9.26 9.51 -2.95
CA ALA A 180 10.15 8.56 -3.60
C ALA A 180 9.37 7.68 -4.58
N THR A 181 9.94 7.45 -5.76
CA THR A 181 9.35 6.61 -6.82
C THR A 181 10.33 5.54 -7.29
N ALA A 182 9.96 4.26 -7.15
CA ALA A 182 10.71 3.13 -7.68
C ALA A 182 10.38 2.93 -9.17
N VAL A 183 11.40 2.91 -10.03
CA VAL A 183 11.22 2.91 -11.49
C VAL A 183 11.76 1.62 -12.12
N LEU A 184 11.07 1.10 -13.15
CA LEU A 184 11.47 -0.13 -13.86
C LEU A 184 12.72 0.01 -14.75
N ASP A 185 13.42 1.15 -14.75
CA ASP A 185 14.73 1.32 -15.41
C ASP A 185 15.91 1.09 -14.45
N GLY A 186 15.64 0.74 -13.18
CA GLY A 186 16.66 0.51 -12.15
C GLY A 186 16.95 1.74 -11.28
N ASN A 187 16.26 2.85 -11.52
CA ASN A 187 16.41 4.08 -10.73
C ASN A 187 15.36 4.21 -9.62
N ILE A 188 15.72 4.98 -8.60
CA ILE A 188 14.78 5.58 -7.66
C ILE A 188 14.84 7.08 -7.85
N GLU A 189 13.71 7.73 -8.02
CA GLU A 189 13.63 9.17 -8.26
C GLU A 189 12.94 9.85 -7.06
N LEU A 190 13.51 10.96 -6.58
CA LEU A 190 12.99 11.74 -5.46
C LEU A 190 12.43 13.06 -5.99
N TRP A 191 11.24 13.42 -5.52
CA TRP A 191 10.46 14.57 -6.00
C TRP A 191 10.00 15.42 -4.83
N ASP A 192 10.03 16.73 -4.98
CA ASP A 192 9.42 17.66 -4.03
C ASP A 192 7.89 17.63 -4.19
N THR A 193 7.15 17.48 -3.09
CA THR A 193 5.68 17.29 -3.13
C THR A 193 4.88 18.59 -3.28
N ALA A 194 5.50 19.75 -3.04
CA ALA A 194 4.88 21.05 -3.17
C ALA A 194 4.87 21.49 -4.64
N THR A 195 6.05 21.45 -5.27
CA THR A 195 6.36 21.87 -6.65
C THR A 195 6.15 20.75 -7.67
N GLY A 196 6.44 19.50 -7.32
CA GLY A 196 6.55 18.37 -8.25
C GLY A 196 7.90 18.29 -8.99
N ASP A 197 8.90 19.08 -8.59
CA ASP A 197 10.22 19.08 -9.22
C ASP A 197 11.07 17.87 -8.80
N ARG A 198 11.89 17.37 -9.73
CA ARG A 198 12.84 16.27 -9.51
C ARG A 198 14.01 16.76 -8.65
N LEU A 199 14.07 16.31 -7.40
CA LEU A 199 15.15 16.64 -6.47
C LEU A 199 16.44 15.86 -6.80
N ARG A 200 16.34 14.53 -6.86
CA ARG A 200 17.50 13.62 -6.95
C ARG A 200 17.11 12.31 -7.65
N THR A 201 18.10 11.59 -8.18
CA THR A 201 17.94 10.22 -8.67
C THR A 201 19.02 9.35 -8.05
N LEU A 202 18.61 8.27 -7.38
CA LEU A 202 19.51 7.25 -6.85
C LEU A 202 19.63 6.14 -7.89
N THR A 203 20.87 5.91 -8.33
CA THR A 203 21.20 4.90 -9.35
C THR A 203 21.96 3.75 -8.70
N GLY A 204 21.74 2.50 -9.15
CA GLY A 204 22.61 1.39 -8.76
C GLY A 204 21.99 0.00 -8.75
N HIS A 205 20.66 -0.15 -8.71
CA HIS A 205 20.04 -1.45 -9.00
C HIS A 205 20.37 -1.85 -10.44
N THR A 206 20.68 -3.13 -10.68
CA THR A 206 21.11 -3.62 -12.01
C THR A 206 19.96 -4.10 -12.88
N ASP A 207 18.73 -3.91 -12.41
CA ASP A 207 17.46 -4.34 -13.01
C ASP A 207 16.31 -3.54 -12.32
N VAL A 208 15.06 -3.80 -12.69
CA VAL A 208 13.85 -3.12 -12.19
C VAL A 208 13.84 -2.87 -10.67
N VAL A 209 13.51 -1.64 -10.24
CA VAL A 209 13.17 -1.39 -8.82
C VAL A 209 11.69 -1.74 -8.61
N THR A 210 11.40 -2.60 -7.64
CA THR A 210 10.07 -3.15 -7.38
C THR A 210 9.36 -2.46 -6.23
N ALA A 211 10.09 -2.01 -5.21
CA ALA A 211 9.52 -1.44 -3.99
C ALA A 211 10.44 -0.36 -3.40
N VAL A 212 9.87 0.56 -2.65
CA VAL A 212 10.56 1.66 -1.97
C VAL A 212 9.82 2.05 -0.70
N ALA A 213 10.55 2.33 0.39
CA ALA A 213 10.02 2.80 1.65
C ALA A 213 11.01 3.75 2.35
N PHE A 214 10.52 4.82 2.97
CA PHE A 214 11.30 5.69 3.84
C PHE A 214 11.46 5.10 5.25
N ALA A 215 12.63 5.33 5.85
CA ALA A 215 12.82 5.19 7.29
C ALA A 215 12.21 6.39 8.04
N PRO A 216 11.90 6.27 9.35
CA PRO A 216 11.48 7.40 10.17
C PRO A 216 12.43 8.60 10.04
N GLY A 217 11.88 9.79 9.80
CA GLY A 217 12.67 11.01 9.59
C GLY A 217 13.20 11.22 8.16
N GLY A 218 12.83 10.38 7.19
CA GLY A 218 12.98 10.65 5.74
C GLY A 218 14.39 10.63 5.15
N ARG A 219 15.45 10.67 5.96
CA ARG A 219 16.85 10.73 5.48
C ARG A 219 17.42 9.41 4.98
N THR A 220 16.84 8.28 5.39
CA THR A 220 17.23 6.94 4.93
C THR A 220 16.09 6.34 4.12
N LEU A 221 16.43 5.74 3.00
CA LEU A 221 15.49 5.10 2.08
C LEU A 221 15.88 3.63 1.90
N VAL A 222 14.89 2.76 1.73
CA VAL A 222 15.08 1.33 1.47
C VAL A 222 14.36 0.97 0.18
N SER A 223 14.95 0.08 -0.63
CA SER A 223 14.37 -0.36 -1.90
C SER A 223 14.59 -1.84 -2.19
N GLY A 224 13.65 -2.43 -2.93
CA GLY A 224 13.74 -3.78 -3.47
C GLY A 224 14.07 -3.79 -4.95
N GLY A 225 15.03 -4.64 -5.35
CA GLY A 225 15.34 -4.95 -6.74
C GLY A 225 14.67 -6.25 -7.21
N GLY A 226 14.03 -6.20 -8.37
CA GLY A 226 13.50 -7.38 -9.05
C GLY A 226 14.49 -7.96 -10.06
N GLY A 227 13.95 -8.65 -11.06
CA GLY A 227 14.70 -9.14 -12.22
C GLY A 227 15.94 -9.97 -11.85
N ARG A 228 17.10 -9.56 -12.35
CA ARG A 228 18.41 -10.17 -12.06
C ARG A 228 19.05 -9.63 -10.78
N ASP A 229 18.76 -8.38 -10.41
CA ASP A 229 19.35 -7.68 -9.27
C ASP A 229 19.04 -8.40 -7.94
N ARG A 230 17.75 -8.56 -7.62
CA ARG A 230 17.26 -9.33 -6.44
C ARG A 230 17.82 -8.85 -5.09
N THR A 231 18.38 -7.64 -5.02
CA THR A 231 18.93 -7.08 -3.78
C THR A 231 17.90 -6.24 -3.04
N VAL A 232 18.05 -6.14 -1.71
CA VAL A 232 17.48 -5.03 -0.95
C VAL A 232 18.59 -4.00 -0.73
N ARG A 233 18.31 -2.71 -0.89
CA ARG A 233 19.32 -1.65 -0.75
C ARG A 233 18.88 -0.58 0.23
N ILE A 234 19.85 -0.03 0.94
CA ILE A 234 19.66 1.04 1.93
C ILE A 234 20.48 2.24 1.46
N TRP A 235 19.87 3.42 1.43
CA TRP A 235 20.42 4.63 0.83
C TRP A 235 20.29 5.83 1.77
N ASN A 236 21.22 6.78 1.64
CA ASN A 236 21.03 8.12 2.18
C ASN A 236 20.25 8.96 1.15
N ALA A 237 19.02 9.33 1.50
CA ALA A 237 18.11 10.05 0.62
C ALA A 237 18.55 11.49 0.34
N ASP A 238 19.30 12.12 1.25
CA ASP A 238 19.81 13.49 1.08
C ASP A 238 20.98 13.57 0.09
N LYS A 239 21.92 12.63 0.18
CA LYS A 239 23.16 12.58 -0.60
C LYS A 239 23.06 11.73 -1.87
N ALA A 240 21.95 11.01 -2.07
CA ALA A 240 21.75 10.00 -3.11
C ALA A 240 22.82 8.88 -3.12
N THR A 241 23.44 8.59 -1.98
CA THR A 241 24.48 7.56 -1.84
C THR A 241 23.94 6.24 -1.32
N LEU A 242 24.32 5.14 -1.96
CA LEU A 242 24.13 3.78 -1.47
C LEU A 242 24.93 3.56 -0.17
N LEU A 243 24.30 2.97 0.85
CA LEU A 243 24.91 2.64 2.14
C LEU A 243 25.16 1.13 2.28
N HIS A 244 24.13 0.33 2.02
CA HIS A 244 24.20 -1.13 2.11
C HIS A 244 23.49 -1.81 0.94
N THR A 245 23.97 -2.99 0.56
CA THR A 245 23.35 -3.88 -0.43
C THR A 245 23.24 -5.27 0.18
N MET A 246 22.03 -5.81 0.20
CA MET A 246 21.65 -7.00 0.94
C MET A 246 21.22 -8.09 -0.06
N THR A 247 21.98 -9.17 -0.13
CA THR A 247 22.01 -10.08 -1.31
C THR A 247 21.54 -11.51 -1.03
N ASP A 248 20.84 -11.76 0.08
CA ASP A 248 20.44 -13.14 0.45
C ASP A 248 19.11 -13.62 -0.18
N HIS A 249 18.28 -12.74 -0.75
CA HIS A 249 17.15 -13.20 -1.55
C HIS A 249 17.60 -13.93 -2.81
N LYS A 250 16.90 -15.00 -3.18
CA LYS A 250 17.30 -15.90 -4.30
C LYS A 250 16.56 -15.59 -5.60
N ASP A 251 15.40 -14.94 -5.50
CA ASP A 251 14.56 -14.46 -6.59
C ASP A 251 14.13 -13.01 -6.30
N TRP A 252 13.31 -12.39 -7.15
CA TRP A 252 12.97 -10.96 -7.11
C TRP A 252 12.54 -10.52 -5.70
N VAL A 253 13.09 -9.41 -5.19
CA VAL A 253 12.44 -8.70 -4.08
C VAL A 253 11.15 -8.12 -4.65
N LEU A 254 10.03 -8.36 -3.99
CA LEU A 254 8.71 -7.92 -4.41
C LEU A 254 8.14 -6.83 -3.53
N ASP A 255 8.58 -6.71 -2.27
CA ASP A 255 8.16 -5.63 -1.38
C ASP A 255 9.16 -5.34 -0.27
N VAL A 256 9.12 -4.13 0.32
CA VAL A 256 9.96 -3.72 1.46
C VAL A 256 9.19 -2.84 2.45
N ALA A 257 9.47 -3.01 3.74
CA ALA A 257 8.97 -2.17 4.83
C ALA A 257 10.07 -1.84 5.84
N VAL A 258 9.99 -0.65 6.45
CA VAL A 258 10.89 -0.20 7.53
C VAL A 258 10.10 -0.08 8.83
N SER A 259 10.70 -0.44 9.96
CA SER A 259 10.03 -0.39 11.27
C SER A 259 9.86 1.05 11.77
N ASN A 260 8.77 1.32 12.49
CA ASN A 260 8.47 2.64 13.08
C ASN A 260 9.59 3.16 14.02
N ASN A 261 10.33 2.25 14.66
CA ASN A 261 11.49 2.57 15.49
C ASN A 261 12.81 2.78 14.71
N GLY A 262 12.80 2.63 13.39
CA GLY A 262 13.94 2.88 12.49
C GLY A 262 15.06 1.85 12.56
N ARG A 263 14.87 0.72 13.24
CA ARG A 263 15.94 -0.28 13.46
C ARG A 263 15.97 -1.41 12.44
N TYR A 264 14.85 -1.69 11.79
CA TYR A 264 14.65 -2.93 11.02
C TYR A 264 14.07 -2.69 9.64
N VAL A 265 14.50 -3.53 8.70
CA VAL A 265 13.89 -3.70 7.38
C VAL A 265 13.26 -5.08 7.33
N VAL A 266 12.07 -5.20 6.73
CA VAL A 266 11.53 -6.49 6.28
C VAL A 266 11.30 -6.45 4.78
N SER A 267 11.74 -7.48 4.07
CA SER A 267 11.55 -7.63 2.62
C SER A 267 10.81 -8.92 2.28
N ALA A 268 9.96 -8.87 1.25
CA ALA A 268 9.25 -10.03 0.69
C ALA A 268 9.79 -10.38 -0.70
N SER A 269 9.75 -11.66 -1.09
CA SER A 269 10.33 -12.12 -2.36
C SER A 269 9.56 -13.23 -3.08
N ALA A 270 9.77 -13.28 -4.39
CA ALA A 270 9.45 -14.42 -5.25
C ALA A 270 10.11 -15.74 -4.78
N ASP A 271 11.16 -15.69 -3.95
CA ASP A 271 11.74 -16.89 -3.32
C ASP A 271 10.86 -17.48 -2.20
N ARG A 272 9.67 -16.90 -1.97
CA ARG A 272 8.62 -17.34 -1.04
C ARG A 272 8.96 -17.11 0.44
N THR A 273 10.06 -16.40 0.71
CA THR A 273 10.47 -16.01 2.06
C THR A 273 10.22 -14.53 2.33
N LEU A 274 10.14 -14.20 3.61
CA LEU A 274 10.43 -12.84 4.09
C LEU A 274 11.82 -12.83 4.73
N LYS A 275 12.50 -11.69 4.71
CA LYS A 275 13.78 -11.50 5.41
C LYS A 275 13.75 -10.24 6.27
N LEU A 276 14.21 -10.36 7.51
CA LEU A 276 14.37 -9.27 8.46
C LEU A 276 15.85 -8.90 8.56
N TRP A 277 16.15 -7.61 8.45
CA TRP A 277 17.50 -7.05 8.42
C TRP A 277 17.63 -5.91 9.44
N GLU A 278 18.85 -5.67 9.91
CA GLU A 278 19.22 -4.47 10.69
C GLU A 278 19.45 -3.28 9.75
N LEU A 279 18.76 -2.15 9.96
CA LEU A 279 18.84 -0.98 9.05
C LEU A 279 20.24 -0.35 9.04
N ASP A 280 20.88 -0.24 10.21
CA ASP A 280 22.16 0.47 10.36
C ASP A 280 23.39 -0.33 9.86
N SER A 281 23.22 -1.60 9.48
CA SER A 281 24.33 -2.46 9.04
C SER A 281 24.05 -3.33 7.83
N GLY A 282 22.78 -3.46 7.42
CA GLY A 282 22.34 -4.35 6.36
C GLY A 282 22.46 -5.85 6.67
N LYS A 283 22.70 -6.23 7.93
CA LYS A 283 22.84 -7.65 8.33
C LYS A 283 21.49 -8.35 8.34
N LEU A 284 21.45 -9.56 7.78
CA LEU A 284 20.32 -10.48 7.90
C LEU A 284 20.20 -10.96 9.36
N ILE A 285 19.04 -10.73 9.98
CA ILE A 285 18.71 -11.21 11.33
C ILE A 285 17.93 -12.54 11.23
N ARG A 286 16.95 -12.62 10.33
CA ARG A 286 16.01 -13.75 10.25
C ARG A 286 15.44 -13.94 8.85
N THR A 287 15.18 -15.18 8.46
CA THR A 287 14.33 -15.54 7.32
C THR A 287 13.04 -16.17 7.85
N PHE A 288 11.89 -15.82 7.27
CA PHE A 288 10.58 -16.38 7.58
C PHE A 288 10.13 -17.22 6.38
N SER A 289 9.75 -18.47 6.63
CA SER A 289 9.40 -19.45 5.59
C SER A 289 8.04 -20.06 5.92
N GLY A 290 7.18 -20.22 4.90
CA GLY A 290 5.86 -20.84 5.07
C GLY A 290 4.81 -20.43 4.04
N HIS A 291 5.06 -19.40 3.23
CA HIS A 291 4.31 -19.20 1.99
C HIS A 291 4.69 -20.28 0.96
N SER A 292 3.70 -20.79 0.22
CA SER A 292 3.91 -21.84 -0.77
C SER A 292 4.17 -21.29 -2.18
N ASN A 293 3.91 -19.99 -2.37
CA ASN A 293 4.15 -19.23 -3.59
C ASN A 293 4.78 -17.86 -3.25
N TRP A 294 4.96 -16.97 -4.23
CA TRP A 294 5.61 -15.67 -4.06
C TRP A 294 5.07 -14.88 -2.86
N ALA A 295 5.94 -14.59 -1.89
CA ALA A 295 5.66 -13.67 -0.80
C ALA A 295 5.68 -12.26 -1.39
N ARG A 296 4.53 -11.58 -1.33
CA ARG A 296 4.14 -10.64 -2.38
C ARG A 296 4.08 -9.19 -1.93
N SER A 297 3.69 -8.98 -0.68
CA SER A 297 3.71 -7.71 0.02
C SER A 297 3.96 -7.95 1.50
N VAL A 298 4.52 -6.96 2.21
CA VAL A 298 4.84 -7.06 3.63
C VAL A 298 4.71 -5.73 4.37
N ALA A 299 4.11 -5.75 5.56
CA ALA A 299 4.06 -4.61 6.46
C ALA A 299 4.43 -5.04 7.90
N ILE A 300 5.05 -4.12 8.64
CA ILE A 300 5.41 -4.29 10.06
C ILE A 300 4.29 -3.64 10.90
N SER A 301 3.96 -4.21 12.06
CA SER A 301 2.98 -3.59 12.97
C SER A 301 3.57 -2.34 13.65
N PRO A 302 2.75 -1.32 13.95
CA PRO A 302 3.21 -0.09 14.61
C PRO A 302 3.97 -0.30 15.93
N ASP A 303 3.63 -1.35 16.69
CA ASP A 303 4.31 -1.78 17.91
C ASP A 303 5.74 -2.32 17.66
N ASN A 304 6.09 -2.65 16.41
CA ASN A 304 7.33 -3.27 15.95
C ASN A 304 7.54 -4.71 16.46
N ASP A 305 6.46 -5.43 16.81
CA ASP A 305 6.52 -6.81 17.32
C ASP A 305 6.03 -7.87 16.34
N ARG A 306 5.33 -7.49 15.26
CA ARG A 306 4.78 -8.42 14.26
C ARG A 306 5.00 -7.97 12.81
N ILE A 307 4.87 -8.94 11.91
CA ILE A 307 4.83 -8.75 10.45
C ILE A 307 3.51 -9.31 9.92
N VAL A 308 2.91 -8.65 8.93
CA VAL A 308 1.87 -9.23 8.06
C VAL A 308 2.42 -9.37 6.65
N SER A 309 2.16 -10.49 5.98
CA SER A 309 2.56 -10.74 4.60
C SER A 309 1.42 -11.28 3.75
N GLY A 310 1.27 -10.75 2.54
CA GLY A 310 0.37 -11.25 1.51
C GLY A 310 1.12 -12.11 0.50
N SER A 311 0.46 -13.08 -0.12
CA SER A 311 1.11 -14.00 -1.08
C SER A 311 0.23 -14.40 -2.28
N LYS A 312 0.92 -14.79 -3.34
CA LYS A 312 0.37 -15.46 -4.53
C LYS A 312 -0.25 -16.84 -4.23
N ASP A 313 -0.06 -17.38 -3.03
CA ASP A 313 -0.77 -18.58 -2.54
C ASP A 313 -2.19 -18.31 -1.98
N GLY A 314 -2.64 -17.05 -2.01
CA GLY A 314 -3.98 -16.67 -1.55
C GLY A 314 -4.10 -16.51 -0.03
N THR A 315 -3.00 -16.63 0.71
CA THR A 315 -2.97 -16.41 2.17
C THR A 315 -2.43 -15.05 2.56
N VAL A 316 -2.94 -14.54 3.68
CA VAL A 316 -2.29 -13.54 4.53
C VAL A 316 -1.73 -14.27 5.74
N LYS A 317 -0.45 -14.07 6.05
CA LYS A 317 0.19 -14.66 7.24
C LYS A 317 0.66 -13.56 8.17
N VAL A 318 0.53 -13.78 9.48
CA VAL A 318 1.01 -12.86 10.51
C VAL A 318 2.03 -13.57 11.39
N TRP A 319 3.17 -12.94 11.60
CA TRP A 319 4.36 -13.51 12.25
C TRP A 319 4.79 -12.66 13.42
N ASP A 320 5.37 -13.28 14.44
CA ASP A 320 6.13 -12.60 15.49
C ASP A 320 7.52 -12.20 14.97
N LEU A 321 7.86 -10.91 15.03
CA LEU A 321 9.09 -10.35 14.45
C LEU A 321 10.35 -10.92 15.11
N LYS A 322 10.31 -11.07 16.44
CA LYS A 322 11.46 -11.40 17.30
C LYS A 322 11.84 -12.87 17.16
N THR A 323 10.86 -13.76 17.23
CA THR A 323 11.02 -15.22 17.25
C THR A 323 10.92 -15.86 15.86
N GLY A 324 10.15 -15.28 14.94
CA GLY A 324 9.80 -15.88 13.66
C GLY A 324 8.57 -16.80 13.69
N ALA A 325 7.87 -16.91 14.82
CA ALA A 325 6.72 -17.78 14.95
C ALA A 325 5.53 -17.32 14.07
N LEU A 326 4.89 -18.26 13.37
CA LEU A 326 3.64 -18.00 12.67
C LEU A 326 2.49 -17.90 13.70
N LEU A 327 1.88 -16.72 13.79
CA LEU A 327 0.82 -16.41 14.73
C LEU A 327 -0.57 -16.66 14.14
N TYR A 328 -0.79 -16.27 12.88
CA TYR A 328 -2.06 -16.44 12.18
C TYR A 328 -1.81 -16.84 10.72
N ASP A 329 -2.61 -17.78 10.20
CA ASP A 329 -2.63 -18.18 8.79
C ASP A 329 -4.05 -18.00 8.24
N ILE A 330 -4.23 -17.00 7.39
CA ILE A 330 -5.54 -16.49 6.97
C ILE A 330 -5.72 -16.78 5.49
N LYS A 331 -6.69 -17.63 5.13
CA LYS A 331 -7.11 -17.80 3.73
C LYS A 331 -7.89 -16.55 3.30
N ALA A 332 -7.22 -15.67 2.57
CA ALA A 332 -7.82 -14.43 2.08
C ALA A 332 -8.66 -14.66 0.81
N THR A 333 -8.38 -15.74 0.07
CA THR A 333 -9.08 -16.07 -1.18
C THR A 333 -9.82 -17.41 -1.07
N THR A 334 -10.97 -17.51 -1.75
CA THR A 334 -11.82 -18.71 -1.77
C THR A 334 -11.68 -19.51 -3.06
N LYS A 335 -11.09 -18.90 -4.10
CA LYS A 335 -10.76 -19.53 -5.39
C LYS A 335 -9.24 -19.66 -5.49
N GLY A 336 -8.74 -20.84 -5.82
CA GLY A 336 -7.29 -21.12 -5.92
C GLY A 336 -6.56 -20.42 -7.09
N ILE A 337 -7.21 -19.50 -7.79
CA ILE A 337 -6.62 -18.62 -8.81
C ILE A 337 -6.36 -17.19 -8.27
N ASP A 338 -6.93 -16.85 -7.12
CA ASP A 338 -6.89 -15.49 -6.60
C ASP A 338 -5.71 -15.29 -5.63
N GLU A 339 -5.00 -14.18 -5.84
CA GLU A 339 -3.76 -13.80 -5.16
C GLU A 339 -4.00 -12.64 -4.18
N VAL A 340 -3.27 -12.62 -3.07
CA VAL A 340 -3.11 -11.40 -2.28
C VAL A 340 -1.97 -10.60 -2.89
N ARG A 341 -2.29 -9.40 -3.40
CA ARG A 341 -1.30 -8.50 -4.01
C ARG A 341 -0.61 -7.62 -2.99
N ASP A 342 -1.29 -7.33 -1.89
CA ASP A 342 -0.96 -6.25 -0.97
C ASP A 342 -1.51 -6.50 0.44
N VAL A 343 -0.81 -6.05 1.49
CA VAL A 343 -1.23 -6.11 2.90
C VAL A 343 -0.83 -4.86 3.71
N ALA A 344 -1.66 -4.49 4.68
CA ALA A 344 -1.36 -3.39 5.61
C ALA A 344 -1.78 -3.73 7.05
N PHE A 345 -1.05 -3.18 8.04
CA PHE A 345 -1.47 -3.09 9.43
C PHE A 345 -2.16 -1.73 9.70
N ALA A 346 -3.20 -1.74 10.51
CA ALA A 346 -3.79 -0.52 11.08
C ALA A 346 -2.98 -0.03 12.29
N SER A 347 -3.11 1.25 12.65
CA SER A 347 -2.41 1.81 13.82
C SER A 347 -2.89 1.29 15.18
N ASP A 348 -3.94 0.44 15.21
CA ASP A 348 -4.43 -0.25 16.41
C ASP A 348 -3.63 -1.51 16.80
N ASN A 349 -2.69 -1.96 15.95
CA ASN A 349 -1.94 -3.23 16.07
C ASN A 349 -2.80 -4.51 16.12
N LYS A 350 -4.10 -4.42 15.88
CA LYS A 350 -5.05 -5.55 15.95
C LYS A 350 -5.78 -5.79 14.64
N THR A 351 -5.83 -4.81 13.73
CA THR A 351 -6.50 -4.92 12.44
C THR A 351 -5.48 -5.04 11.30
N VAL A 352 -5.67 -6.03 10.44
CA VAL A 352 -4.92 -6.24 9.20
C VAL A 352 -5.84 -6.16 7.99
N MET A 353 -5.30 -5.73 6.86
CA MET A 353 -6.03 -5.55 5.60
C MET A 353 -5.27 -6.19 4.44
N ALA A 354 -5.99 -6.63 3.41
CA ALA A 354 -5.41 -7.17 2.18
C ALA A 354 -6.13 -6.70 0.91
N GLY A 355 -5.35 -6.39 -0.13
CA GLY A 355 -5.82 -6.15 -1.49
C GLY A 355 -5.74 -7.43 -2.33
N VAL A 356 -6.87 -7.83 -2.93
CA VAL A 356 -7.03 -9.16 -3.55
C VAL A 356 -7.40 -9.06 -5.04
N THR A 357 -6.99 -10.04 -5.84
CA THR A 357 -7.30 -10.11 -7.28
C THR A 357 -8.78 -10.26 -7.62
N ASP A 358 -9.60 -10.72 -6.68
CA ASP A 358 -11.06 -10.86 -6.81
C ASP A 358 -11.81 -9.52 -6.77
N GLY A 359 -11.09 -8.40 -6.60
CA GLY A 359 -11.64 -7.04 -6.56
C GLY A 359 -12.08 -6.59 -5.17
N LEU A 360 -11.76 -7.37 -4.13
CA LEU A 360 -12.13 -7.06 -2.75
C LEU A 360 -10.96 -6.48 -1.96
N VAL A 361 -11.28 -5.55 -1.06
CA VAL A 361 -10.41 -5.19 0.07
C VAL A 361 -10.97 -5.88 1.30
N LYS A 362 -10.18 -6.75 1.92
CA LYS A 362 -10.61 -7.58 3.06
C LYS A 362 -9.89 -7.15 4.31
N ILE A 363 -10.61 -7.07 5.42
CA ILE A 363 -10.13 -6.53 6.70
C ILE A 363 -10.46 -7.53 7.80
N TRP A 364 -9.45 -7.94 8.57
CA TRP A 364 -9.60 -8.83 9.71
C TRP A 364 -9.12 -8.17 11.00
N THR A 365 -9.77 -8.49 12.10
CA THR A 365 -9.24 -8.24 13.45
C THR A 365 -8.61 -9.52 13.98
N LEU A 366 -7.37 -9.43 14.44
CA LEU A 366 -6.61 -10.48 15.09
C LEU A 366 -7.09 -10.60 16.54
N GLU A 367 -7.80 -11.68 16.88
CA GLU A 367 -8.16 -11.97 18.27
C GLU A 367 -6.90 -12.48 18.99
N GLU A 368 -6.56 -11.86 20.12
CA GLU A 368 -5.42 -12.26 20.97
C GLU A 368 -5.54 -13.72 21.42
N ARG A 369 -4.41 -14.34 21.77
CA ARG A 369 -4.31 -15.74 22.24
C ARG A 369 -4.53 -15.86 23.75
#